data_AF-A0A1V1WZN7-F1
#
_entry.id   AF-A0A1V1WZN7-F1
#
_cell.length_a   1.000
_cell.length_b   1.000
_cell.length_c   1.000
_cell.angle_alpha   90.00
_cell.angle_beta   90.00
_cell.angle_gamma   90.00
#
_symmetry.space_group_name_H-M   'P 1'
#
loop_
_entity.id
_entity.type
_entity.pdbx_description
1 polymer ?
#
loop_
_entity_poly.entity_id
_entity_poly.type
_entity_poly.pdbx_seq_one_letter_code
_entity_poly.pdbx_strand_id
1 'polypeptide(L)' 'MKTVKLALCVCLTLVLFGSFVSAVEQDKASPVIVIEEPTYNFKQVSQGETVKHDFKVFNKGAAPLEINSVKPG' A
#
# COMPACT_ATOMS: atom_id res chain seq x y z
N MET A 1 -54.47 12.00 -15.26
CA MET A 1 -53.22 11.75 -16.00
C MET A 1 -52.06 12.69 -15.64
N LYS A 2 -52.31 13.95 -15.24
CA LYS A 2 -51.25 14.93 -14.94
C LYS A 2 -50.41 14.57 -13.70
N THR A 3 -51.05 14.11 -12.63
CA THR A 3 -50.41 13.66 -11.38
C THR A 3 -49.61 12.36 -11.56
N VAL A 4 -50.12 11.41 -12.35
CA VAL A 4 -49.42 10.16 -12.69
C VAL A 4 -48.18 10.42 -13.55
N LYS A 5 -48.28 11.32 -14.55
CA LYS A 5 -47.13 11.74 -15.37
C LYS A 5 -46.08 12.49 -14.54
N LEU A 6 -46.52 13.31 -13.59
CA LEU A 6 -45.61 14.03 -12.68
C LEU A 6 -44.87 13.07 -11.74
N ALA A 7 -45.57 12.09 -11.17
CA ALA A 7 -44.96 11.05 -10.33
C ALA A 7 -43.97 10.20 -11.14
N LEU A 8 -44.29 9.86 -12.39
CA LEU A 8 -43.39 9.12 -13.28
C LEU A 8 -42.14 9.93 -13.64
N CYS A 9 -42.28 11.23 -13.94
CA CYS A 9 -41.13 12.11 -14.19
C CYS A 9 -40.22 12.24 -12.97
N VAL A 10 -40.79 12.37 -11.75
CA VAL A 10 -40.00 12.47 -10.51
C VAL A 10 -39.26 11.16 -10.21
N CYS A 11 -39.88 10.01 -10.48
CA CYS A 11 -39.24 8.72 -10.31
C CYS A 11 -38.11 8.51 -11.35
N LEU A 12 -38.34 8.94 -12.60
CA LEU A 12 -37.36 8.86 -13.68
C LEU A 12 -36.14 9.77 -13.42
N THR A 13 -36.34 10.97 -12.85
CA THR A 13 -35.23 11.85 -12.48
C THR A 13 -34.44 11.32 -11.29
N LEU A 14 -35.09 10.75 -10.28
CA LEU A 14 -34.40 10.11 -9.14
C LEU A 14 -33.48 8.95 -9.56
N VAL A 15 -33.88 8.16 -10.55
CA VAL A 15 -33.04 7.06 -11.09
C VAL A 15 -31.87 7.61 -11.93
N LEU A 16 -32.09 8.69 -12.69
CA LEU A 16 -31.05 9.32 -13.51
C LEU A 16 -30.00 10.08 -12.68
N PHE A 17 -30.35 10.62 -11.52
CA PHE A 17 -29.42 11.36 -10.64
C PHE A 17 -28.78 10.50 -9.53
N GLY A 18 -29.30 9.30 -9.25
CA GLY A 18 -28.78 8.40 -8.21
C GLY A 18 -27.47 7.67 -8.52
N SER A 19 -26.89 7.87 -9.71
CA SER A 19 -25.75 7.09 -10.23
C SER A 19 -24.41 7.82 -10.12
N PHE A 20 -24.20 8.59 -9.06
CA PHE A 20 -22.87 9.11 -8.71
C PHE A 20 -22.44 8.54 -7.35
N VAL A 21 -22.32 7.21 -7.28
CA VAL A 21 -21.50 6.60 -6.24
C VAL A 21 -20.07 6.64 -6.78
N SER A 22 -19.28 7.61 -6.31
CA SER A 22 -17.85 7.58 -6.54
C SER A 22 -17.32 6.33 -5.87
N ALA A 23 -16.80 5.38 -6.67
CA ALA A 23 -16.02 4.29 -6.13
C ALA A 23 -14.85 4.94 -5.38
N VAL A 24 -14.88 4.86 -4.04
CA VAL A 24 -13.71 5.18 -3.23
C VAL A 24 -12.71 4.11 -3.60
N GLU A 25 -11.79 4.45 -4.49
CA GLU A 25 -10.64 3.63 -4.80
C GLU A 25 -9.86 3.55 -3.49
N GLN A 26 -10.08 2.46 -2.77
CA GLN A 26 -9.41 2.16 -1.53
C GLN A 26 -7.95 1.97 -1.92
N ASP A 27 -7.19 3.06 -1.84
CA ASP A 27 -5.78 3.16 -2.17
C ASP A 27 -5.13 1.92 -1.57
N LYS A 28 -4.82 0.94 -2.44
CA LYS A 28 -4.38 -0.37 -1.98
C LYS A 28 -3.03 -0.11 -1.35
N ALA A 29 -3.03 -0.02 -0.02
CA ALA A 29 -1.85 0.25 0.75
C ALA A 29 -0.71 -0.62 0.21
N SER A 30 0.38 0.01 -0.20
CA SER A 30 1.54 -0.71 -0.72
C SER A 30 2.50 -1.04 0.43
N PRO A 31 3.22 -2.17 0.38
CA PRO A 31 4.29 -2.42 1.35
C PRO A 31 5.40 -1.39 1.15
N VAL A 32 6.06 -0.99 2.24
CA VAL A 32 7.17 -0.03 2.19
C VAL A 32 8.33 -0.61 2.98
N ILE A 33 9.36 -1.06 2.28
CA ILE A 33 10.59 -1.55 2.90
C ILE A 33 11.45 -0.39 3.40
N VAL A 34 11.91 -0.49 4.64
CA VAL A 34 12.85 0.45 5.25
C VAL A 34 13.97 -0.32 5.92
N ILE A 35 15.20 0.04 5.59
CA ILE A 35 16.43 -0.45 6.22
C ILE A 35 17.10 0.77 6.84
N GLU A 36 17.25 0.79 8.17
CA GLU A 36 17.77 1.96 8.89
C GLU A 36 19.25 2.22 8.57
N GLU A 37 20.03 1.15 8.44
CA GLU A 37 21.45 1.18 8.07
C GLU A 37 21.65 0.38 6.78
N PRO A 38 21.46 0.99 5.60
CA PRO A 38 21.58 0.28 4.32
C PRO A 38 23.02 -0.13 4.00
N THR A 39 24.00 0.47 4.68
CA THR A 39 25.42 0.20 4.50
C THR A 39 26.08 0.10 5.87
N TYR A 40 26.92 -0.93 6.04
CA TYR A 40 27.76 -1.09 7.22
C TYR A 40 29.24 -1.13 6.83
N ASN A 41 30.09 -0.41 7.55
CA ASN A 41 31.53 -0.42 7.35
C ASN A 41 32.20 -1.21 8.47
N PHE A 42 32.75 -2.38 8.13
CA PHE A 42 33.47 -3.26 9.05
C PHE A 42 34.82 -2.70 9.52
N LYS A 43 35.30 -1.59 8.93
CA LYS A 43 36.59 -0.95 9.24
C LYS A 43 37.75 -1.94 9.10
N GLN A 44 38.70 -1.88 10.02
CA GLN A 44 39.85 -2.79 10.06
C GLN A 44 39.44 -4.09 10.75
N VAL A 45 39.59 -5.20 10.03
CA VAL A 45 39.30 -6.55 10.53
C VAL A 45 40.60 -7.34 10.56
N SER A 46 40.83 -8.10 11.63
CA SER A 46 42.06 -8.90 11.76
C SER A 46 41.96 -10.20 10.97
N GLN A 47 43.10 -10.68 10.47
CA GLN A 47 43.12 -11.97 9.77
C GLN A 47 42.72 -13.11 10.73
N GLY A 48 41.81 -13.97 10.26
CA GLY A 48 41.27 -15.09 11.03
C GLY A 48 40.10 -14.72 11.95
N GLU A 49 39.72 -13.45 12.01
CA GLU A 49 38.57 -12.98 12.78
C GLU A 49 37.27 -13.18 12.01
N THR A 50 36.23 -13.69 12.69
CA THR A 50 34.87 -13.74 12.15
C THR A 50 34.08 -12.55 12.65
N VAL A 51 33.72 -11.64 11.75
CA VAL A 51 32.90 -10.47 12.07
C VAL A 51 31.47 -10.70 11.60
N LYS A 52 30.50 -10.32 12.44
CA LYS A 52 29.07 -10.43 12.16
C LYS A 52 28.44 -9.05 12.27
N HIS A 53 27.50 -8.77 11.36
CA HIS A 53 26.64 -7.60 11.44
C HIS A 53 25.22 -8.03 11.15
N ASP A 54 24.33 -7.78 12.11
CA ASP A 54 22.90 -8.00 11.96
C ASP A 54 22.24 -6.70 11.49
N PHE A 55 21.37 -6.80 10.50
CA PHE A 55 20.55 -5.68 10.02
C PHE A 55 19.07 -5.98 10.20
N LYS A 56 18.27 -4.92 10.29
CA LYS A 56 16.83 -5.00 10.45
C LYS A 56 16.12 -4.48 9.22
N VAL A 57 15.04 -5.17 8.86
CA VAL A 57 14.14 -4.78 7.78
C VAL A 57 12.78 -4.47 8.40
N PHE A 58 12.24 -3.30 8.09
CA PHE A 58 10.93 -2.88 8.55
C PHE A 58 9.98 -2.76 7.36
N ASN A 59 8.76 -3.24 7.53
CA ASN A 59 7.65 -2.89 6.65
C ASN A 59 6.88 -1.73 7.30
N LYS A 60 7.00 -0.53 6.74
CA LYS A 60 6.25 0.67 7.17
C LYS A 60 5.04 0.95 6.29
N GLY A 61 4.76 0.08 5.31
CA GLY A 61 3.56 0.14 4.50
C GLY A 61 2.38 -0.53 5.19
N ALA A 62 1.18 -0.35 4.64
CA ALA A 62 -0.04 -0.95 5.20
C ALA A 62 -0.47 -2.26 4.49
N ALA A 63 0.32 -2.76 3.54
CA ALA A 63 0.20 -4.13 3.03
C ALA A 63 1.35 -5.03 3.50
N PRO A 64 1.17 -6.36 3.53
CA PRO A 64 2.24 -7.31 3.83
C PRO A 64 3.44 -7.17 2.89
N LEU A 65 4.65 -7.23 3.45
CA LEU A 65 5.90 -7.26 2.71
C LEU A 65 6.38 -8.72 2.59
N GLU A 66 6.47 -9.22 1.37
CA GLU A 66 7.03 -10.54 1.07
C GLU A 66 8.49 -10.41 0.61
N ILE A 67 9.41 -11.12 1.27
CA ILE A 67 10.84 -11.08 0.96
C ILE A 67 11.23 -12.40 0.29
N ASN A 68 11.45 -12.36 -1.02
CA ASN A 68 11.73 -13.55 -1.83
C ASN A 68 13.21 -13.99 -1.78
N SER A 69 14.14 -13.06 -1.58
CA SER A 69 15.58 -13.33 -1.56
C SER A 69 16.34 -12.25 -0.80
N VAL A 70 17.43 -12.65 -0.15
CA VAL A 70 18.40 -11.75 0.49
C VAL A 70 19.79 -12.09 -0.04
N LYS A 71 20.57 -11.07 -0.42
CA LYS A 71 21.94 -11.21 -0.90
C LYS A 71 22.85 -10.26 -0.10
N PRO A 72 23.41 -10.71 1.03
CA PRO A 72 24.46 -9.97 1.70
C PRO A 72 25.70 -9.95 0.79
N GLY A 73 26.38 -8.81 0.73
CA GLY A 73 27.58 -8.59 -0.10
C GLY A 73 28.82 -9.29 0.43
#